data_AF-A0A5C7RW92-F1
#
_entry.id   AF-A0A5C7RW92-F1
#
_cell.length_a   1.000
_cell.length_b   1.000
_cell.length_c   1.000
_cell.angle_alpha   90.00
_cell.angle_beta   90.00
_cell.angle_gamma   90.00
#
_symmetry.space_group_name_H-M   'P 1'
#
loop_
_entity.id
_entity.type
_entity.pdbx_description
1 polymer ?
#
loop_
_entity_poly.entity_id
_entity_poly.type
_entity_poly.pdbx_seq_one_letter_code
_entity_poly.pdbx_strand_id
1 'polypeptide(L)' 'MTEIIRENLSPSEVLAIRQAELAKGHLVNINRIHNQLVEIEIIRPNRVIDVTPSERYAAADTLLI' A
#
# COMPACT_ATOMS: atom_id res chain seq x y z
N MET A 1 10.12 0.93 -6.23
CA MET A 1 8.80 1.60 -6.38
C MET A 1 8.34 1.99 -5.00
N THR A 2 7.91 3.23 -4.82
CA THR A 2 7.46 3.81 -3.55
C THR A 2 5.94 3.85 -3.50
N GLU A 3 5.36 3.37 -2.41
CA GLU A 3 3.93 3.46 -2.14
C GLU A 3 3.71 4.42 -0.97
N ILE A 4 2.78 5.36 -1.13
CA ILE A 4 2.50 6.38 -0.12
C ILE A 4 1.06 6.17 0.35
N ILE A 5 0.90 5.93 1.64
CA ILE A 5 -0.39 5.79 2.31
C ILE A 5 -0.57 7.03 3.19
N ARG A 6 -1.70 7.73 3.06
CA ARG A 6 -2.05 8.89 3.89
C ARG A 6 -3.39 8.66 4.55
N GLU A 7 -3.36 8.30 5.82
CA GLU A 7 -4.55 7.95 6.58
C GLU A 7 -4.49 8.44 8.03
N ASN A 8 -5.66 8.54 8.66
CA ASN A 8 -5.76 8.81 10.09
C ASN A 8 -5.54 7.52 10.86
N LEU A 9 -4.32 7.31 11.36
CA LEU A 9 -3.94 6.08 12.06
C LEU A 9 -3.57 6.38 13.51
N SER A 10 -3.94 5.47 14.39
CA SER A 10 -3.48 5.47 15.78
C SER A 10 -1.99 5.07 15.86
N PRO A 11 -1.27 5.47 16.93
CA PRO A 11 0.13 5.09 17.10
C PRO A 11 0.38 3.57 17.03
N SER A 12 -0.57 2.78 17.55
CA SER A 12 -0.53 1.31 17.49
C SER A 12 -0.61 0.77 16.06
N GLU A 13 -1.48 1.33 15.23
CA GLU A 13 -1.63 0.91 13.83
C GLU A 13 -0.39 1.24 13.00
N VAL A 14 0.17 2.44 13.21
CA VAL A 14 1.42 2.86 12.56
C VAL A 14 2.57 1.92 12.90
N LEU A 15 2.68 1.52 14.17
CA LEU A 15 3.69 0.56 14.61
C LEU A 15 3.47 -0.83 14.01
N ALA A 16 2.22 -1.29 13.91
CA ALA A 16 1.89 -2.56 13.30
C ALA A 16 2.26 -2.60 11.81
N ILE A 17 1.93 -1.54 11.05
CA ILE A 17 2.31 -1.40 9.63
C ILE A 17 3.83 -1.40 9.48
N ARG A 18 4.52 -0.61 10.32
CA ARG A 18 5.98 -0.56 10.31
C ARG A 18 6.61 -1.94 10.56
N GLN A 19 6.14 -2.67 11.56
CA GLN A 19 6.66 -4.03 11.85
C GLN A 19 6.38 -4.99 10.71
N ALA A 20 5.17 -4.99 10.16
CA ALA A 20 4.79 -5.89 9.07
C ALA A 20 5.63 -5.66 7.81
N GLU A 21 5.90 -4.41 7.44
CA GLU A 21 6.69 -4.09 6.25
C GLU A 21 8.20 -4.27 6.49
N LEU A 22 8.72 -3.97 7.69
CA LEU A 22 10.10 -4.30 8.07
C LEU A 22 10.34 -5.82 8.06
N ALA A 23 9.38 -6.62 8.52
CA ALA A 23 9.48 -8.08 8.47
C ALA A 23 9.55 -8.63 7.04
N LYS A 24 9.00 -7.90 6.06
CA LYS A 24 9.10 -8.22 4.63
C LYS A 24 10.40 -7.69 3.99
N GLY A 25 11.27 -7.04 4.76
CA GLY A 25 12.51 -6.44 4.26
C GLY A 25 12.29 -5.12 3.50
N HIS A 26 11.12 -4.49 3.64
CA HIS A 26 10.85 -3.17 3.07
C HIS A 26 11.32 -2.06 4.01
N LEU A 27 11.74 -0.94 3.43
CA LEU A 27 12.01 0.26 4.22
C LEU A 27 10.71 1.06 4.36
N VAL A 28 10.46 1.57 5.56
CA VAL A 28 9.26 2.36 5.86
C VAL A 28 9.68 3.69 6.43
N ASN A 29 9.16 4.76 5.86
CA ASN A 29 9.31 6.12 6.35
C ASN A 29 7.94 6.61 6.83
N ILE A 30 7.90 7.19 8.02
CA ILE A 30 6.64 7.61 8.65
C ILE A 30 6.76 9.09 8.96
N ASN A 31 5.84 9.87 8.39
CA ASN A 31 5.76 11.29 8.59
C ASN A 31 4.41 11.65 9.22
N ARG A 32 4.42 12.38 10.34
CA ARG A 32 3.20 12.79 11.03
C ARG A 32 2.81 14.17 10.55
N ILE A 33 1.77 14.24 9.73
CA ILE A 33 1.31 15.50 9.12
C ILE A 33 0.42 16.28 10.09
N HIS A 34 -0.48 15.59 10.78
CA HIS A 34 -1.38 16.20 11.77
C HIS A 34 -1.73 15.19 12.88
N ASN A 35 -2.53 15.60 13.87
CA ASN A 35 -2.78 14.85 15.10
C ASN A 35 -2.90 13.33 14.88
N GLN A 36 -3.87 12.90 14.06
CA GLN A 36 -4.04 11.49 13.67
C GLN A 36 -3.59 11.20 12.24
N LEU A 37 -3.38 12.23 11.42
CA LEU A 37 -3.02 12.06 10.01
C LEU A 37 -1.53 11.77 9.89
N VAL A 38 -1.22 10.57 9.40
CA VAL A 38 0.13 10.12 9.11
C VAL A 38 0.27 9.77 7.64
N GLU A 39 1.46 10.01 7.14
CA GLU A 39 1.92 9.57 5.83
C GLU A 39 2.94 8.46 6.06
N ILE A 40 2.69 7.30 5.47
CA ILE A 40 3.57 6.15 5.51
C ILE A 40 4.05 5.89 4.09
N GLU A 41 5.34 6.09 3.88
CA GLU A 41 6.02 5.78 2.63
C GLU A 41 6.71 4.42 2.76
N ILE A 42 6.31 3.47 1.93
CA ILE A 42 6.87 2.13 1.88
C ILE A 42 7.75 2.03 0.64
N ILE A 43 9.05 1.90 0.86
CA ILE A 43 10.07 1.76 -0.17
C ILE A 43 10.33 0.27 -0.35
N ARG A 44 9.82 -0.30 -1.44
CA ARG A 44 10.01 -1.71 -1.78
C ARG A 44 11.18 -1.85 -2.76
N PRO A 45 12.26 -2.58 -2.40
CA PRO A 45 13.31 -2.92 -3.33
C PRO A 45 12.73 -3.87 -4.38
N ASN A 46 12.70 -3.43 -5.64
CA ASN A 46 12.48 -4.27 -6.81
C ASN A 46 11.14 -5.07 -6.86
N ARG A 47 10.00 -4.41 -6.62
CA ARG A 47 8.69 -5.03 -6.88
C ARG A 47 8.50 -5.21 -8.39
N VAL A 48 8.69 -6.43 -8.89
CA VAL A 48 8.12 -6.86 -10.17
C VAL A 48 6.61 -6.77 -10.02
N ILE A 49 5.98 -5.87 -10.77
CA ILE A 49 4.51 -5.78 -10.81
C ILE A 49 4.05 -7.02 -11.58
N ASP A 50 3.57 -8.04 -10.88
CA ASP A 50 2.87 -9.14 -11.52
C ASP A 50 1.49 -8.63 -11.94
N VAL A 51 1.38 -8.22 -13.20
CA VAL A 51 0.11 -7.90 -13.86
C VAL A 51 -0.57 -9.21 -14.22
N THR A 52 -1.05 -9.95 -13.23
CA THR A 52 -2.06 -10.98 -13.48
C THR A 52 -3.40 -10.25 -13.69
N PRO A 53 -3.98 -10.26 -14.89
CA PRO A 53 -5.30 -9.66 -15.10
C PRO A 53 -6.30 -10.38 -14.20
N SER A 54 -6.87 -9.65 -13.23
CA SER A 54 -7.92 -10.19 -12.38
C SER A 54 -9.16 -10.44 -13.26
N GLU A 55 -9.64 -11.68 -13.32
CA GLU A 55 -10.79 -12.11 -14.16
C GLU A 55 -12.07 -11.27 -13.95
N ARG A 56 -12.13 -10.46 -12.88
CA ARG A 56 -13.23 -9.52 -12.62
C ARG A 56 -13.44 -8.45 -13.68
N TYR A 57 -12.45 -8.15 -14.53
CA TYR A 57 -12.61 -7.18 -15.62
C TYR A 57 -12.89 -7.83 -17.00
N ALA A 58 -12.86 -9.16 -17.11
CA ALA A 58 -13.12 -9.86 -18.38
C ALA A 58 -14.62 -9.98 -18.71
N ALA A 59 -15.51 -9.70 -17.75
CA ALA A 59 -16.96 -9.87 -17.91
C ALA A 59 -17.71 -8.61 -18.40
N ALA A 60 -17.01 -7.50 -18.68
CA ALA A 60 -17.66 -6.25 -19.07
C ALA A 60 -17.84 -6.07 -20.60
N ASP A 61 -17.28 -6.95 -21.43
CA ASP A 61 -17.21 -6.75 -22.89
C ASP A 61 -18.09 -7.70 -23.73
N THR A 62 -19.07 -8.37 -23.12
CA THR A 62 -20.00 -9.24 -23.86
C THR A 62 -21.44 -8.94 -23.50
N LEU A 63 -22.00 -7.87 -24.07
CA LEU A 63 -23.44 -7.74 -24.39
C LEU A 63 -23.70 -6.44 -25.17
N LEU A 64 -23.44 -6.49 -26.48
CA LEU A 64 -24.10 -5.65 -27.47
C LEU A 64 -24.51 -6.58 -28.62
N ILE A 65 -25.74 -7.09 -28.55
CA ILE A 65 -26.49 -7.67 -29.65
C ILE A 65 -27.75 -6.83 -29.83
#